data_AF-F9Q841-F1
#
_entry.id   AF-F9Q841-F1
#
_cell.length_a   1.000
_cell.length_b   1.000
_cell.length_c   1.000
_cell.angle_alpha   90.00
_cell.angle_beta   90.00
_cell.angle_gamma   90.00
#
_symmetry.space_group_name_H-M   'P 1'
#
loop_
_entity.id
_entity.type
_entity.pdbx_description
1 polymer ?
#
loop_
_entity_poly.entity_id
_entity_poly.type
_entity_poly.pdbx_seq_one_letter_code
_entity_poly.pdbx_strand_id
1 'polypeptide(L)' 'MMRIVLFLATNFAVLLVLGLILNITGIAGNSTSGILIMALLFGFAGSLISLFYPKPWRYARLALR' A
#
# COMPACT_ATOMS: atom_id res chain seq x y z
N MET A 1 21.42 4.51 13.67
CA MET A 1 21.29 4.53 12.20
C MET A 1 20.63 3.25 11.66
N MET A 2 19.36 2.99 12.03
CA MET A 2 18.59 1.81 11.59
C MET A 2 17.37 2.18 10.72
N ARG A 3 17.02 3.47 10.69
CA ARG A 3 15.87 4.01 9.96
C ARG A 3 16.02 3.91 8.45
N ILE A 4 17.24 4.13 7.93
CA ILE A 4 17.56 3.99 6.50
C ILE A 4 17.40 2.53 6.06
N VAL A 5 17.90 1.57 6.85
CA VAL A 5 17.80 0.13 6.52
C VAL A 5 16.35 -0.32 6.48
N LEU A 6 15.54 0.06 7.48
CA LEU A 6 14.10 -0.22 7.51
C LEU A 6 13.36 0.43 6.34
N PHE A 7 13.70 1.67 5.97
CA PHE A 7 13.14 2.35 4.81
C PHE A 7 13.48 1.64 3.50
N LEU A 8 14.74 1.25 3.29
CA LEU A 8 15.11 0.48 2.09
C LEU A 8 14.39 -0.87 2.04
N ALA A 9 14.32 -1.57 3.17
CA ALA A 9 13.65 -2.87 3.25
C ALA A 9 12.16 -2.79 2.91
N THR A 10 11.43 -1.78 3.43
CA THR A 10 10.01 -1.61 3.11
C THR A 10 9.80 -1.20 1.66
N ASN A 11 10.66 -0.35 1.09
CA ASN A 11 10.59 -0.01 -0.33
C ASN A 11 10.85 -1.24 -1.23
N PHE A 12 11.81 -2.10 -0.89
CA PHE A 12 12.05 -3.36 -1.60
C PHE A 12 10.87 -4.33 -1.50
N ALA A 13 10.24 -4.42 -0.32
CA ALA A 13 9.05 -5.24 -0.14
C ALA A 13 7.88 -4.76 -1.02
N VAL A 14 7.68 -3.43 -1.12
CA VAL A 14 6.66 -2.85 -1.99
C VAL A 14 6.94 -3.15 -3.47
N LEU A 15 8.20 -3.04 -3.92
CA LEU A 15 8.59 -3.37 -5.30
C LEU A 15 8.33 -4.85 -5.62
N LEU A 16 8.62 -5.76 -4.68
CA LEU A 16 8.34 -7.18 -4.83
C LEU A 16 6.83 -7.46 -4.94
N VAL A 17 6.02 -6.86 -4.08
CA VAL A 17 4.56 -7.01 -4.12
C VAL A 17 4.00 -6.45 -5.44
N LEU A 18 4.48 -5.29 -5.88
CA LEU A 18 4.08 -4.69 -7.16
C LEU A 18 4.43 -5.61 -8.35
N GLY A 19 5.65 -6.16 -8.37
CA GLY A 19 6.08 -7.11 -9.40
C GLY A 19 5.26 -8.40 -9.39
N LEU A 20 4.91 -8.91 -8.22
CA LEU A 20 4.06 -10.09 -8.07
C LEU A 20 2.65 -9.84 -8.63
N ILE A 21 2.08 -8.67 -8.34
CA ILE A 21 0.77 -8.27 -8.86
C ILE A 21 0.82 -8.11 -10.39
N LEU A 22 1.85 -7.47 -10.95
CA LEU A 22 2.02 -7.33 -12.40
C LEU A 22 2.18 -8.68 -13.09
N ASN A 23 2.88 -9.63 -12.46
CA ASN A 23 3.08 -10.98 -12.99
C ASN A 23 1.76 -11.79 -12.97
N ILE A 24 1.00 -11.73 -11.87
CA ILE A 24 -0.28 -12.43 -11.73
C ILE A 24 -1.36 -11.84 -12.65
N THR A 25 -1.40 -10.51 -12.79
CA THR A 25 -2.41 -9.84 -13.62
C THR A 25 -2.09 -9.87 -15.11
N GLY A 26 -0.85 -10.21 -15.51
CA GLY A 26 -0.44 -10.30 -16.92
C GLY A 26 -0.57 -8.98 -17.68
N ILE A 27 -0.68 -7.86 -16.96
CA ILE A 27 -0.94 -6.55 -17.53
C ILE A 27 0.34 -6.03 -18.19
N ALA A 28 0.32 -5.91 -19.51
CA ALA A 28 1.35 -5.17 -20.24
C ALA A 28 1.27 -3.69 -19.81
N GLY A 29 2.38 -3.15 -19.29
CA GLY A 29 2.48 -1.74 -18.86
C GLY A 29 2.26 -0.69 -19.97
N ASN A 30 1.96 -1.14 -21.19
CA ASN A 30 1.65 -0.30 -22.34
C ASN A 30 0.14 -0.09 -22.58
N SER A 31 -0.71 -0.77 -21.81
CA SER A 31 -2.16 -0.67 -21.96
C SER A 31 -2.74 0.28 -20.91
N THR A 32 -3.39 1.35 -21.34
CA THR A 32 -4.07 2.33 -20.45
C THR A 32 -5.05 1.66 -19.49
N SER A 33 -5.75 0.63 -19.95
CA SER A 33 -6.64 -0.20 -19.13
C SER A 33 -5.90 -0.93 -18.00
N GLY A 34 -4.67 -1.38 -18.26
CA GLY A 34 -3.82 -2.04 -17.30
C GLY A 34 -3.36 -1.13 -16.16
N ILE A 35 -2.94 0.08 -16.51
CA ILE A 35 -2.53 1.11 -15.52
C ILE A 35 -3.73 1.51 -14.65
N LEU A 36 -4.93 1.62 -15.22
CA LEU A 36 -6.16 1.92 -14.48
C LEU A 36 -6.55 0.83 -13.48
N ILE A 37 -6.44 -0.45 -13.86
CA ILE A 37 -6.70 -1.59 -12.96
C ILE A 37 -5.68 -1.62 -11.82
N MET A 38 -4.41 -1.36 -12.11
CA MET A 38 -3.36 -1.26 -11.08
C MET A 38 -3.61 -0.10 -10.11
N ALA A 39 -3.98 1.08 -10.63
CA ALA A 39 -4.30 2.25 -9.81
C ALA A 39 -5.52 2.01 -8.92
N LEU A 40 -6.55 1.32 -9.43
CA LEU A 40 -7.71 0.92 -8.65
C LEU A 40 -7.34 -0.08 -7.55
N LEU A 41 -6.63 -1.17 -7.87
CA LEU A 41 -6.25 -2.19 -6.89
C LEU A 41 -5.37 -1.62 -5.79
N PHE A 42 -4.30 -0.90 -6.15
CA PHE A 42 -3.37 -0.33 -5.16
C PHE A 42 -4.01 0.82 -4.38
N GLY A 43 -4.79 1.68 -5.06
CA GLY A 43 -5.47 2.81 -4.44
C GLY A 43 -6.59 2.39 -3.47
N PHE A 44 -7.44 1.45 -3.87
CA PHE A 44 -8.49 0.94 -2.99
C PHE A 44 -7.95 0.04 -1.87
N ALA A 45 -6.91 -0.77 -2.13
CA ALA A 45 -6.30 -1.58 -1.07
C ALA A 45 -5.78 -0.70 0.08
N GLY A 46 -5.12 0.43 -0.23
CA GLY A 46 -4.65 1.38 0.78
C GLY A 46 -5.79 2.02 1.59
N SER A 47 -6.90 2.36 0.93
CA SER A 47 -8.08 2.93 1.59
C SER A 47 -8.77 1.92 2.51
N LEU A 48 -8.94 0.68 2.08
CA LEU A 48 -9.52 -0.38 2.89
C LEU A 48 -8.66 -0.68 4.12
N ILE A 49 -7.34 -0.79 3.94
CA ILE A 49 -6.40 -0.95 5.06
C ILE A 49 -6.53 0.21 6.03
N SER A 50 -6.62 1.46 5.54
CA SER A 50 -6.79 2.64 6.39
C SER A 50 -8.12 2.66 7.15
N LEU A 51 -9.19 2.13 6.56
CA LEU A 51 -10.52 2.09 7.18
C LEU A 51 -10.60 1.03 8.28
N PHE A 52 -10.00 -0.15 8.03
CA PHE A 52 -9.94 -1.23 9.02
C PHE A 52 -8.81 -1.04 10.04
N TYR A 53 -7.89 -0.11 9.81
CA TYR A 53 -6.83 0.20 10.77
C TYR A 53 -7.44 0.81 12.05
N PRO A 54 -7.33 0.14 13.20
CA PRO A 54 -7.94 0.63 14.43
C PRO A 54 -7.28 1.95 14.85
N LYS A 55 -8.11 2.91 15.24
CA LYS A 55 -7.62 4.23 15.69
C LYS A 55 -6.66 4.04 16.86
N PRO A 56 -5.45 4.64 16.83
CA PRO A 56 -4.51 4.55 17.94
C PRO A 56 -5.17 5.05 19.22
N TRP A 57 -5.04 4.28 20.30
CA TRP A 57 -5.59 4.57 21.64
C TRP A 57 -5.31 5.99 22.17
N ARG A 58 -4.26 6.65 21.64
CA ARG A 58 -3.92 8.05 21.92
C ARG A 58 -5.00 9.05 21.50
N TYR A 59 -5.70 8.81 20.39
CA TYR A 59 -6.76 9.69 19.91
C TYR A 59 -8.08 9.48 20.67
N ALA A 60 -8.37 8.25 21.11
CA ALA A 60 -9.55 7.96 21.93
C ALA A 60 -9.48 8.64 23.31
N ARG A 61 -8.28 8.77 23.88
CA ARG A 61 -8.06 9.43 25.18
C ARG A 61 -8.19 10.96 25.13
N LEU A 62 -8.06 11.56 23.95
CA LEU A 62 -8.19 13.01 23.72
C LEU A 62 -9.64 13.44 23.45
N ALA A 63 -10.50 12.52 22.97
CA ALA A 63 -11.92 12.80 22.72
C ALA A 63 -12.81 12.66 23.97
N LEU A 64 -12.27 12.11 25.06
CA LEU A 64 -12.92 11.96 26.36
C LEU A 64 -12.44 13.00 27.39
N ARG A 65 -11.74 14.03 26.93
CA ARG A 65 -11.38 15.25 27.67
C ARG A 65 -12.03 16.44 26.97
#